data_AF-A0A1H8DIX0-F1
#
_entry.id   AF-A0A1H8DIX0-F1
#
_cell.length_a   1.000
_cell.length_b   1.000
_cell.length_c   1.000
_cell.angle_alpha   90.00
_cell.angle_beta   90.00
_cell.angle_gamma   90.00
#
_symmetry.space_group_name_H-M   'P 1'
#
loop_
_entity.id
_entity.type
_entity.pdbx_description
1 polymer ?
#
loop_
_entity_poly.entity_id
_entity_poly.type
_entity_poly.pdbx_seq_one_letter_code
_entity_poly.pdbx_strand_id
1 'polypeptide(L)'
;MIVVYLIAGLSSILFILLTLLSLFVSIYPKAINKLLRQIKPDWSRISIRRKHALLSALLFFILTAFSGALLAATDPNRNHQQAISNQKGKQMKAEQIRPDQNKVRKITEGQIPKAPQDIEGILQAPPGKIQYNLDYDKDPYLSAFNREIQPYIDAMPSSMTSEQAFDRLIYYLGYDWKSVLHTIDQFDYHAYISPYSLNMKIKPRKVTNLRENTNYFFIVDAGKAFSRKKNELRNEFDLFKIKFDQYFKQGIEEPFYKPTGDIKVYLRTYGAENDQYSPLSPLKSSDLKNKLNLVKPGNQVGSMSVALKQLKKDLSNVQGKNTINLVYIFTSGEDTFRDSPEMIAKELNLSDQQAFINVVNVNVNEENHPIADYNKDLKFKKIAAIGQGRYFDTVVNIVNGHYRFLTTGTSYEDTVLDLYRDYILQIYTRYLHDITGFTVEPYDYDIAHSKRDYTFYNNSREHDILKVAANKLFDSKKIDQVELQLLEHMIEKRDDLIKKHLGNHFDKKMEMMVDEFNKLEQQ
;
A
#
# COMPACT_ATOMS: atom_id res chain seq x y z
N MET A 1 41.38 -36.28 5.24
CA MET A 1 42.15 -35.74 6.39
C MET A 1 42.56 -34.27 6.18
N ILE A 2 43.21 -33.90 5.08
CA ILE A 2 43.61 -32.49 4.77
C ILE A 2 42.43 -31.51 4.77
N VAL A 3 41.28 -31.89 4.18
CA VAL A 3 40.06 -31.06 4.18
C VAL A 3 39.52 -30.80 5.59
N VAL A 4 39.64 -31.79 6.49
CA VAL A 4 39.17 -31.67 7.89
C VAL A 4 40.04 -30.69 8.67
N TYR A 5 41.36 -30.70 8.46
CA TYR A 5 42.28 -29.74 9.08
C TYR A 5 42.11 -28.31 8.52
N LEU A 6 41.83 -28.16 7.23
CA LEU A 6 41.52 -26.87 6.61
C LEU A 6 40.22 -26.28 7.18
N ILE A 7 39.18 -27.09 7.37
CA ILE A 7 37.91 -26.66 7.94
C ILE A 7 38.07 -26.30 9.43
N ALA A 8 38.82 -27.09 10.21
CA ALA A 8 39.11 -26.78 11.61
C ALA A 8 39.92 -25.49 11.77
N GLY A 9 40.87 -25.24 10.85
CA GLY A 9 41.62 -23.99 10.79
C GLY A 9 40.73 -22.78 10.50
N LEU A 10 39.84 -22.88 9.51
CA LEU A 10 38.90 -21.81 9.16
C LEU A 10 37.90 -21.51 10.29
N SER A 11 37.41 -22.54 10.98
CA SER A 11 36.54 -22.38 12.16
C SER A 11 37.24 -21.64 13.29
N SER A 12 38.53 -21.95 13.53
CA SER A 12 39.32 -21.31 14.59
C SER A 12 39.61 -19.85 14.28
N ILE A 13 39.93 -19.53 13.02
CA ILE A 13 40.15 -18.15 12.56
C ILE A 13 38.85 -17.33 12.67
N LEU A 14 37.71 -17.91 12.28
CA LEU A 14 36.41 -17.25 12.40
C LEU A 14 36.05 -16.97 13.86
N PHE A 15 36.32 -17.91 14.77
CA PHE A 15 36.08 -17.72 16.20
C PHE A 15 36.95 -16.59 16.79
N ILE A 16 38.23 -16.51 16.41
CA ILE A 16 39.14 -15.43 16.83
C ILE A 16 38.63 -14.08 16.31
N LEU A 17 38.27 -13.99 15.04
CA LEU A 17 37.73 -12.76 14.42
C LEU A 17 36.45 -12.29 15.12
N LEU A 18 35.54 -13.20 15.45
CA LEU A 18 34.30 -12.87 16.16
C LEU A 18 34.56 -12.41 17.61
N THR A 19 35.55 -13.02 18.28
CA THR A 19 35.95 -12.62 19.63
C THR A 19 36.57 -11.23 19.63
N LEU A 20 37.44 -10.94 18.66
CA LEU A 20 38.04 -9.61 18.47
C LEU A 20 36.98 -8.56 18.12
N LEU A 21 35.99 -8.90 17.29
CA LEU A 21 34.88 -8.01 16.94
C LEU A 21 34.03 -7.70 18.18
N SER A 22 33.72 -8.70 19.01
CA SER A 22 33.00 -8.50 20.28
C SER A 22 33.79 -7.59 21.24
N LEU A 23 35.11 -7.80 21.34
CA LEU A 23 35.99 -6.98 22.18
C LEU A 23 36.03 -5.53 21.66
N PHE A 24 36.17 -5.34 20.35
CA PHE A 24 36.15 -4.04 19.69
C PHE A 24 34.83 -3.29 19.92
N VAL A 25 33.70 -4.01 19.88
CA VAL A 25 32.37 -3.44 20.18
C VAL A 25 32.25 -2.97 21.62
N SER A 26 32.84 -3.70 22.56
CA SER A 26 32.83 -3.35 23.98
C SER A 26 33.77 -2.18 24.30
N ILE A 27 34.92 -2.07 23.63
CA ILE A 27 35.93 -1.04 23.89
C ILE A 27 35.56 0.30 23.22
N TYR A 28 34.92 0.28 22.04
CA TYR A 28 34.64 1.49 21.24
C TYR A 28 33.15 1.76 20.96
N PRO A 29 32.27 1.83 21.98
CA PRO A 29 30.82 1.96 21.77
C PRO A 29 30.42 3.29 21.10
N LYS A 30 31.20 4.36 21.27
CA LYS A 30 30.94 5.67 20.64
C LYS A 30 31.26 5.67 19.15
N ALA A 31 32.35 5.03 18.73
CA ALA A 31 32.75 4.95 17.32
C ALA A 31 31.73 4.13 16.51
N ILE A 32 31.25 3.01 17.08
CA ILE A 32 30.23 2.16 16.46
C ILE A 32 28.89 2.87 16.36
N ASN A 33 28.46 3.61 17.38
CA ASN A 33 27.24 4.40 17.28
C ASN A 33 27.35 5.52 16.22
N LYS A 34 28.54 6.08 16.00
CA LYS A 34 28.79 7.05 14.92
C LYS A 34 28.70 6.39 13.54
N LEU A 35 29.29 5.22 13.36
CA LEU A 35 29.24 4.44 12.11
C LEU A 35 27.81 3.97 11.79
N LEU A 36 27.09 3.45 12.79
CA LEU A 36 25.71 2.97 12.62
C LEU A 36 24.73 4.09 12.27
N ARG A 37 24.96 5.32 12.76
CA ARG A 37 24.17 6.50 12.36
C ARG A 37 24.33 6.85 10.88
N GLN A 38 25.48 6.54 10.28
CA GLN A 38 25.72 6.77 8.85
C GLN A 38 25.08 5.70 7.96
N ILE A 39 24.90 4.48 8.48
CA ILE A 39 24.35 3.35 7.71
C ILE A 39 22.82 3.25 7.83
N LYS A 40 22.25 3.45 9.03
CA LYS A 40 20.79 3.50 9.25
C LYS A 40 20.43 4.40 10.46
N PRO A 41 19.78 5.56 10.26
CA PRO A 41 19.45 6.51 11.33
C PRO A 41 18.63 5.90 12.49
N ASP A 42 17.74 4.96 12.19
CA ASP A 42 16.81 4.35 13.17
C ASP A 42 17.49 3.43 14.19
N TRP A 43 18.69 2.93 13.90
CA TRP A 43 19.44 2.09 14.84
C TRP A 43 19.94 2.88 16.05
N SER A 44 19.95 4.21 15.99
CA SER A 44 20.35 5.07 17.11
C SER A 44 19.39 5.04 18.31
N ARG A 45 18.13 4.63 18.10
CA ARG A 45 17.05 4.65 19.11
C ARG A 45 16.97 3.39 19.97
N ILE A 46 17.71 2.34 19.61
CA ILE A 46 17.71 1.06 20.34
C ILE A 46 18.75 1.11 21.46
N SER A 47 18.39 0.66 22.67
CA SER A 47 19.32 0.63 23.80
C SER A 47 20.52 -0.30 23.51
N ILE A 48 21.71 0.05 24.01
CA ILE A 48 22.95 -0.70 23.79
C ILE A 48 22.79 -2.19 24.16
N ARG A 49 22.05 -2.48 25.24
CA ARG A 49 21.73 -3.85 25.68
C ARG A 49 20.90 -4.63 24.64
N ARG A 50 19.91 -4.00 24.00
CA ARG A 50 19.10 -4.63 22.94
C ARG A 50 19.91 -4.85 21.65
N LYS A 51 20.84 -3.94 21.33
CA LYS A 51 21.77 -4.13 20.19
C LYS A 51 22.66 -5.35 20.40
N HIS A 52 23.20 -5.53 21.60
CA HIS A 52 24.00 -6.70 21.95
C HIS A 52 23.19 -7.99 21.85
N ALA A 53 21.96 -8.00 22.39
CA ALA A 53 21.08 -9.17 22.29
C ALA A 53 20.76 -9.55 20.83
N LEU A 54 20.49 -8.57 19.96
CA LEU A 54 20.22 -8.81 18.53
C LEU A 54 21.45 -9.31 17.78
N LEU A 55 22.64 -8.74 18.04
CA LEU A 55 23.88 -9.23 17.44
C LEU A 55 24.20 -10.65 17.89
N SER A 56 24.05 -10.95 19.18
CA SER A 56 24.28 -12.29 19.72
C SER A 56 23.29 -13.31 19.15
N ALA A 57 22.01 -12.93 18.97
CA ALA A 57 21.01 -13.79 18.36
C ALA A 57 21.31 -14.08 16.87
N LEU A 58 21.74 -13.05 16.11
CA LEU A 58 22.16 -13.21 14.72
C LEU A 58 23.39 -14.13 14.61
N LEU A 59 24.38 -13.94 15.49
CA LEU A 59 25.57 -14.79 15.55
C LEU A 59 25.21 -16.25 15.85
N PHE A 60 24.31 -16.47 16.81
CA PHE A 60 23.83 -17.80 17.18
C PHE A 60 23.11 -18.48 16.00
N PHE A 61 22.31 -17.73 15.24
CA PHE A 61 21.68 -18.23 14.01
C PHE A 61 22.69 -18.62 12.92
N ILE A 62 23.73 -17.81 12.72
CA ILE A 62 24.77 -18.12 11.73
C ILE A 62 25.58 -19.36 12.15
N LEU A 63 25.93 -19.47 13.43
CA LEU A 63 26.65 -20.62 13.99
C LEU A 63 25.83 -21.93 13.93
N THR A 64 24.53 -21.85 14.21
CA THR A 64 23.63 -23.02 14.12
C THR A 64 23.36 -23.45 12.68
N ALA A 65 23.22 -22.50 11.75
CA ALA A 65 23.11 -22.80 10.31
C ALA A 65 24.38 -23.48 9.76
N PHE A 66 25.56 -23.00 10.16
CA PHE A 66 26.84 -23.62 9.78
C PHE A 66 27.02 -25.03 10.36
N SER A 67 26.59 -25.23 11.61
CA SER A 67 26.66 -26.55 12.27
C SER A 67 25.72 -27.58 11.63
N GLY A 68 24.51 -27.15 11.21
CA GLY A 68 23.55 -28.00 10.50
C GLY A 68 24.03 -28.42 9.11
N ALA A 69 24.69 -27.51 8.37
CA ALA A 69 25.30 -27.83 7.09
C ALA A 69 26.50 -28.80 7.21
N LEU A 70 27.25 -28.72 8.33
CA LEU A 70 28.39 -29.60 8.60
C LEU A 70 27.99 -31.05 8.95
N LEU A 71 26.89 -31.22 9.70
CA LEU A 71 26.31 -32.53 10.01
C LEU A 71 25.68 -33.21 8.77
N ALA A 72 25.12 -32.43 7.85
CA ALA A 72 24.60 -32.96 6.58
C ALA A 72 25.69 -33.45 5.62
N ALA A 73 26.93 -32.94 5.75
CA ALA A 73 28.05 -33.27 4.88
C ALA A 73 28.88 -34.51 5.32
N THR A 74 28.54 -35.14 6.46
CA THR A 74 29.38 -36.19 7.08
C THR A 74 28.68 -37.52 7.36
N ASP A 75 27.42 -37.71 6.95
CA ASP A 75 26.72 -38.99 7.11
C ASP A 75 26.79 -39.86 5.83
N PRO A 76 27.61 -40.93 5.78
CA PRO A 76 27.77 -41.75 4.59
C PRO A 76 26.64 -42.78 4.40
N ASN A 77 25.70 -42.92 5.35
CA ASN A 77 24.84 -44.12 5.43
C ASN A 77 23.35 -43.90 5.15
N ARG A 78 22.93 -42.70 4.72
CA ARG A 78 21.52 -42.44 4.33
C ARG A 78 21.19 -42.67 2.85
N ASN A 79 22.19 -42.96 2.00
CA ASN A 79 22.04 -42.94 0.54
C ASN A 79 21.87 -44.29 -0.17
N HIS A 80 21.74 -45.43 0.53
CA HIS A 80 21.68 -46.74 -0.16
C HIS A 80 20.35 -47.52 -0.09
N GLN A 81 19.37 -47.12 0.71
CA GLN A 81 18.05 -47.79 0.72
C GLN A 81 16.89 -46.98 0.11
N GLN A 82 17.06 -45.67 -0.11
CA GLN A 82 16.06 -44.86 -0.81
C GLN A 82 16.28 -44.79 -2.34
N ALA A 83 17.39 -45.35 -2.83
CA ALA A 83 17.73 -45.40 -4.25
C ALA A 83 17.06 -46.55 -5.04
N ILE A 84 16.61 -47.61 -4.37
CA ILE A 84 16.09 -48.82 -5.05
C ILE A 84 14.56 -48.79 -5.25
N SER A 85 13.78 -48.06 -4.43
CA SER A 85 12.32 -47.97 -4.64
C SER A 85 11.89 -46.85 -5.59
N ASN A 86 12.74 -45.84 -5.83
CA ASN A 86 12.41 -44.68 -6.67
C ASN A 86 12.79 -44.83 -8.15
N GLN A 87 13.51 -45.88 -8.55
CA GLN A 87 13.88 -46.10 -9.96
C GLN A 87 12.79 -46.80 -10.79
N LYS A 88 11.86 -47.56 -10.19
CA LYS A 88 10.77 -48.21 -10.94
C LYS A 88 9.52 -47.34 -11.16
N GLY A 89 9.38 -46.21 -10.46
CA GLY A 89 8.23 -45.30 -10.59
C GLY A 89 8.47 -44.03 -11.44
N LYS A 90 9.72 -43.72 -11.81
CA LYS A 90 10.10 -42.49 -12.53
C LYS A 90 10.44 -42.69 -14.01
N GLN A 91 10.35 -43.91 -14.53
CA GLN A 91 10.60 -44.18 -15.96
C GLN A 91 9.36 -44.05 -16.87
N MET A 92 8.19 -43.68 -16.32
CA MET A 92 6.99 -43.32 -17.10
C MET A 92 6.45 -41.95 -16.69
N LYS A 93 7.27 -40.88 -16.70
CA LYS A 93 6.77 -39.47 -16.72
C LYS A 93 7.85 -38.38 -16.93
N ALA A 94 8.99 -38.70 -17.54
CA ALA A 94 10.08 -37.74 -17.77
C ALA A 94 10.45 -37.56 -19.26
N GLU A 95 9.56 -37.92 -20.18
CA GLU A 95 9.79 -37.85 -21.63
C GLU A 95 8.97 -36.75 -22.36
N GLN A 96 8.48 -35.76 -21.63
CA GLN A 96 8.00 -34.47 -22.15
C GLN A 96 8.26 -33.49 -21.00
N ILE A 97 9.31 -32.68 -20.97
CA ILE A 97 9.56 -31.48 -21.78
C ILE A 97 11.10 -31.27 -21.78
N ARG A 98 11.79 -31.69 -22.83
CA ARG A 98 13.14 -31.19 -23.15
C ARG A 98 12.98 -30.19 -24.29
N PRO A 99 13.65 -29.03 -24.28
CA PRO A 99 13.63 -28.14 -25.44
C PRO A 99 14.13 -28.93 -26.66
N ASP A 100 13.33 -28.93 -27.72
CA ASP A 100 13.62 -29.62 -28.97
C ASP A 100 15.00 -29.17 -29.50
N GLN A 101 15.95 -30.11 -29.58
CA GLN A 101 17.32 -29.83 -30.02
C GLN A 101 17.38 -29.34 -31.48
N ASN A 102 16.37 -29.67 -32.32
CA ASN A 102 16.23 -29.08 -33.66
C ASN A 102 15.79 -27.62 -33.60
N LYS A 103 14.99 -27.23 -32.59
CA LYS A 103 14.61 -25.83 -32.36
C LYS A 103 15.81 -25.00 -31.91
N VAL A 104 16.73 -25.58 -31.13
CA VAL A 104 17.97 -24.93 -30.68
C VAL A 104 18.97 -24.74 -31.82
N ARG A 105 19.13 -25.70 -32.75
CA ARG A 105 20.02 -25.53 -33.92
C ARG A 105 19.57 -24.45 -34.90
N LYS A 106 18.27 -24.15 -35.00
CA LYS A 106 17.75 -23.04 -35.83
C LYS A 106 18.05 -21.64 -35.26
N ILE A 107 18.45 -21.53 -33.99
CA ILE A 107 18.72 -20.26 -33.27
C ILE A 107 19.98 -19.57 -33.78
N THR A 108 20.95 -20.35 -34.28
CA THR A 108 22.29 -19.88 -34.67
C THR A 108 22.36 -19.42 -36.13
N GLU A 109 21.45 -19.85 -37.00
CA GLU A 109 21.54 -19.65 -38.47
C GLU A 109 20.36 -18.87 -39.10
N GLY A 110 19.30 -18.56 -38.35
CA GLY A 110 18.17 -17.76 -38.85
C GLY A 110 18.49 -16.25 -38.95
N GLN A 111 17.96 -15.57 -39.97
CA GLN A 111 17.96 -14.11 -40.03
C GLN A 111 17.18 -13.54 -38.83
N ILE A 112 17.88 -12.93 -37.89
CA ILE A 112 17.27 -12.21 -36.76
C ILE A 112 16.85 -10.83 -37.26
N PRO A 113 15.56 -10.46 -37.17
CA PRO A 113 15.10 -9.14 -37.58
C PRO A 113 15.62 -8.08 -36.60
N LYS A 114 15.85 -6.87 -37.11
CA LYS A 114 16.18 -5.72 -36.29
C LYS A 114 15.03 -5.41 -35.32
N ALA A 115 15.34 -5.21 -34.04
CA ALA A 115 14.35 -4.84 -33.05
C ALA A 115 13.89 -3.40 -33.28
N PRO A 116 12.58 -3.13 -33.17
CA PRO A 116 12.06 -1.78 -33.27
C PRO A 116 12.53 -0.94 -32.08
N GLN A 117 12.85 0.32 -32.36
CA GLN A 117 13.32 1.31 -31.38
C GLN A 117 12.36 2.51 -31.23
N ASP A 118 11.22 2.48 -31.92
CA ASP A 118 10.13 3.45 -31.82
C ASP A 118 8.86 2.75 -31.33
N ILE A 119 7.90 3.53 -30.83
CA ILE A 119 6.70 2.98 -30.23
C ILE A 119 5.81 2.28 -31.27
N GLU A 120 5.69 2.83 -32.47
CA GLU A 120 4.90 2.25 -33.55
C GLU A 120 5.41 0.85 -33.92
N GLY A 121 6.73 0.69 -34.05
CA GLY A 121 7.36 -0.59 -34.32
C GLY A 121 7.22 -1.56 -33.16
N ILE A 122 7.34 -1.10 -31.91
CA ILE A 122 7.15 -1.92 -30.70
C ILE A 122 5.74 -2.53 -30.69
N LEU A 123 4.72 -1.74 -31.02
CA LEU A 123 3.31 -2.17 -31.01
C LEU A 123 2.93 -3.05 -32.21
N GLN A 124 3.73 -3.07 -33.27
CA GLN A 124 3.54 -3.98 -34.41
C GLN A 124 4.45 -5.20 -34.37
N ALA A 125 5.40 -5.24 -33.44
CA ALA A 125 6.30 -6.37 -33.28
C ALA A 125 5.51 -7.63 -32.89
N PRO A 126 5.77 -8.79 -33.53
CA PRO A 126 5.23 -10.04 -33.04
C PRO A 126 5.82 -10.36 -31.66
N PRO A 127 5.12 -11.13 -30.83
CA PRO A 127 5.69 -11.57 -29.57
C PRO A 127 6.94 -12.43 -29.77
N GLY A 128 7.78 -12.44 -28.75
CA GLY A 128 8.97 -13.27 -28.67
C GLY A 128 8.66 -14.75 -28.88
N LYS A 129 9.63 -15.47 -29.45
CA LYS A 129 9.51 -16.91 -29.72
C LYS A 129 9.35 -17.77 -28.46
N ILE A 130 9.71 -17.24 -27.30
CA ILE A 130 9.57 -17.88 -26.00
C ILE A 130 8.43 -17.17 -25.28
N GLN A 131 7.35 -17.90 -25.09
CA GLN A 131 6.27 -17.48 -24.18
C GLN A 131 6.66 -17.98 -22.79
N TYR A 132 6.91 -17.05 -21.88
CA TYR A 132 7.24 -17.35 -20.50
C TYR A 132 6.12 -16.81 -19.59
N ASN A 133 5.68 -17.64 -18.64
CA ASN A 133 4.75 -17.21 -17.61
C ASN A 133 5.49 -17.10 -16.29
N LEU A 134 6.05 -15.92 -16.02
CA LEU A 134 6.66 -15.61 -14.73
C LEU A 134 5.53 -15.29 -13.76
N ASP A 135 5.02 -16.31 -13.07
CA ASP A 135 4.14 -16.11 -11.91
C ASP A 135 4.99 -15.56 -10.75
N TYR A 136 5.06 -14.23 -10.66
CA TYR A 136 5.87 -13.48 -9.69
C TYR A 136 5.62 -13.87 -8.23
N ASP A 137 4.42 -14.36 -7.93
CA ASP A 137 4.02 -14.73 -6.57
C ASP A 137 4.35 -16.19 -6.23
N LYS A 138 4.58 -17.06 -7.23
CA LYS A 138 4.70 -18.51 -7.02
C LYS A 138 6.05 -19.12 -7.39
N ASP A 139 6.84 -18.49 -8.26
CA ASP A 139 8.15 -19.01 -8.66
C ASP A 139 9.23 -17.92 -8.47
N PRO A 140 10.21 -18.10 -7.56
CA PRO A 140 11.29 -17.14 -7.39
C PRO A 140 12.12 -17.08 -8.67
N TYR A 141 11.90 -16.01 -9.44
CA TYR A 141 12.61 -15.44 -10.60
C TYR A 141 13.65 -16.31 -11.35
N LEU A 142 14.59 -16.92 -10.63
CA LEU A 142 15.62 -17.79 -11.17
C LEU A 142 15.11 -19.14 -11.70
N SER A 143 14.12 -19.81 -11.09
CA SER A 143 13.81 -21.21 -11.48
C SER A 143 13.14 -21.30 -12.85
N ALA A 144 12.13 -20.50 -13.11
CA ALA A 144 11.47 -20.42 -14.42
C ALA A 144 12.42 -19.87 -15.50
N PHE A 145 13.15 -18.80 -15.19
CA PHE A 145 14.13 -18.22 -16.11
C PHE A 145 15.20 -19.24 -16.54
N ASN A 146 15.81 -19.94 -15.58
CA ASN A 146 16.85 -20.92 -15.85
C ASN A 146 16.33 -22.11 -16.69
N ARG A 147 15.06 -22.46 -16.55
CA ARG A 147 14.45 -23.58 -17.29
C ARG A 147 14.10 -23.19 -18.72
N GLU A 148 13.53 -22.01 -18.92
CA GLU A 148 12.85 -21.65 -20.18
C GLU A 148 13.68 -20.72 -21.06
N ILE A 149 14.52 -19.87 -20.46
CA ILE A 149 15.24 -18.79 -21.16
C ILE A 149 16.73 -19.12 -21.29
N GLN A 150 17.35 -19.65 -20.23
CA GLN A 150 18.80 -19.93 -20.22
C GLN A 150 19.28 -20.79 -21.41
N PRO A 151 18.57 -21.85 -21.87
CA PRO A 151 19.03 -22.63 -23.03
C PRO A 151 19.16 -21.80 -24.32
N TYR A 152 18.32 -20.76 -24.47
CA TYR A 152 18.37 -19.87 -25.63
C TYR A 152 19.51 -18.87 -25.51
N ILE A 153 19.76 -18.35 -24.30
CA ILE A 153 20.93 -17.51 -24.01
C ILE A 153 22.21 -18.30 -24.30
N ASP A 154 22.32 -19.52 -23.80
CA ASP A 154 23.48 -20.41 -23.99
C ASP A 154 23.75 -20.68 -25.47
N ALA A 155 22.70 -20.78 -26.29
CA ALA A 155 22.80 -21.00 -27.73
C ALA A 155 23.14 -19.73 -28.55
N MET A 156 23.11 -18.52 -27.96
CA MET A 156 23.46 -17.30 -28.68
C MET A 156 24.96 -17.24 -29.03
N PRO A 157 25.35 -16.54 -30.12
CA PRO A 157 26.76 -16.34 -30.46
C PRO A 157 27.57 -15.70 -29.32
N SER A 158 28.88 -15.96 -29.31
CA SER A 158 29.83 -15.22 -28.47
C SER A 158 30.28 -13.94 -29.18
N SER A 159 30.78 -12.97 -28.39
CA SER A 159 31.33 -11.70 -28.88
C SER A 159 30.35 -10.87 -29.73
N MET A 160 29.09 -10.79 -29.30
CA MET A 160 28.08 -9.97 -29.95
C MET A 160 28.24 -8.50 -29.59
N THR A 161 27.83 -7.61 -30.49
CA THR A 161 27.56 -6.21 -30.15
C THR A 161 26.25 -6.09 -29.36
N SER A 162 26.07 -4.97 -28.66
CA SER A 162 24.83 -4.58 -27.97
C SER A 162 23.61 -4.60 -28.90
N GLU A 163 23.75 -4.11 -30.15
CA GLU A 163 22.66 -4.16 -31.14
C GLU A 163 22.28 -5.62 -31.49
N GLN A 164 23.27 -6.47 -31.75
CA GLN A 164 23.02 -7.89 -32.06
C GLN A 164 22.39 -8.63 -30.87
N ALA A 165 22.84 -8.33 -29.66
CA ALA A 165 22.27 -8.87 -28.44
C ALA A 165 20.83 -8.38 -28.25
N PHE A 166 20.57 -7.09 -28.42
CA PHE A 166 19.24 -6.49 -28.27
C PHE A 166 18.23 -7.09 -29.27
N ASP A 167 18.60 -7.16 -30.55
CA ASP A 167 17.77 -7.75 -31.61
C ASP A 167 17.37 -9.20 -31.28
N ARG A 168 18.33 -9.98 -30.78
CA ARG A 168 18.08 -11.38 -30.36
C ARG A 168 17.21 -11.44 -29.12
N LEU A 169 17.47 -10.62 -28.11
CA LEU A 169 16.66 -10.61 -26.89
C LEU A 169 15.20 -10.26 -27.20
N ILE A 170 14.94 -9.25 -28.03
CA ILE A 170 13.57 -8.91 -28.46
C ILE A 170 12.96 -10.02 -29.31
N TYR A 171 13.71 -10.61 -30.23
CA TYR A 171 13.20 -11.71 -31.06
C TYR A 171 12.74 -12.93 -30.24
N TYR A 172 13.44 -13.24 -29.14
CA TYR A 172 13.11 -14.40 -28.30
C TYR A 172 12.16 -14.05 -27.15
N LEU A 173 12.31 -12.88 -26.53
CA LEU A 173 11.68 -12.52 -25.26
C LEU A 173 10.74 -11.31 -25.35
N GLY A 174 10.57 -10.71 -26.53
CA GLY A 174 9.73 -9.53 -26.70
C GLY A 174 8.29 -9.76 -26.21
N TYR A 175 7.74 -8.79 -25.49
CA TYR A 175 6.36 -8.85 -25.01
C TYR A 175 5.36 -8.56 -26.14
N ASP A 176 4.17 -9.15 -26.06
CA ASP A 176 3.05 -8.86 -26.97
C ASP A 176 2.35 -7.55 -26.60
N TRP A 177 3.03 -6.42 -26.80
CA TRP A 177 2.50 -5.11 -26.42
C TRP A 177 1.21 -4.74 -27.16
N LYS A 178 0.99 -5.30 -28.36
CA LYS A 178 -0.26 -5.15 -29.10
C LYS A 178 -1.43 -5.77 -28.34
N SER A 179 -1.27 -7.03 -27.91
CA SER A 179 -2.30 -7.72 -27.13
C SER A 179 -2.48 -7.10 -25.74
N VAL A 180 -1.40 -6.60 -25.12
CA VAL A 180 -1.49 -5.85 -23.86
C VAL A 180 -2.34 -4.59 -24.05
N LEU A 181 -2.07 -3.76 -25.07
CA LEU A 181 -2.90 -2.59 -25.36
C LEU A 181 -4.35 -2.96 -25.65
N HIS A 182 -4.58 -4.00 -26.46
CA HIS A 182 -5.94 -4.46 -26.73
C HIS A 182 -6.68 -4.87 -25.45
N THR A 183 -5.98 -5.52 -24.52
CA THR A 183 -6.51 -5.90 -23.21
C THR A 183 -6.84 -4.68 -22.35
N ILE A 184 -6.03 -3.62 -22.41
CA ILE A 184 -6.30 -2.33 -21.76
C ILE A 184 -7.54 -1.66 -22.37
N ASP A 185 -7.64 -1.63 -23.70
CA ASP A 185 -8.77 -1.04 -24.42
C ASP A 185 -10.10 -1.70 -24.07
N GLN A 186 -10.08 -3.03 -23.93
CA GLN A 186 -11.22 -3.86 -23.57
C GLN A 186 -11.64 -3.75 -22.11
N PHE A 187 -10.89 -3.03 -21.25
CA PHE A 187 -11.33 -2.81 -19.88
C PHE A 187 -12.67 -2.07 -19.88
N ASP A 188 -13.71 -2.81 -19.52
CA ASP A 188 -15.07 -2.32 -19.38
C ASP A 188 -15.28 -1.81 -17.95
N TYR A 189 -15.08 -0.51 -17.79
CA TYR A 189 -15.33 0.16 -16.52
C TYR A 189 -16.82 0.23 -16.19
N HIS A 190 -17.75 0.10 -17.16
CA HIS A 190 -19.19 0.19 -16.90
C HIS A 190 -19.73 -0.96 -16.05
N ALA A 191 -19.03 -2.11 -16.03
CA ALA A 191 -19.34 -3.20 -15.10
C ALA A 191 -19.13 -2.80 -13.62
N TYR A 192 -18.21 -1.87 -13.39
CA TYR A 192 -17.90 -1.31 -12.08
C TYR A 192 -18.70 -0.02 -11.84
N ILE A 193 -19.08 0.65 -12.95
CA ILE A 193 -20.11 1.67 -13.32
C ILE A 193 -21.45 1.78 -12.50
N SER A 194 -21.71 0.94 -11.48
CA SER A 194 -23.05 0.82 -10.87
C SER A 194 -23.10 1.07 -9.36
N PRO A 195 -24.05 1.88 -8.83
CA PRO A 195 -24.32 1.98 -7.39
C PRO A 195 -24.58 0.64 -6.69
N TYR A 196 -25.06 -0.34 -7.45
CA TYR A 196 -25.33 -1.69 -6.96
C TYR A 196 -24.03 -2.48 -6.69
N SER A 197 -22.92 -2.19 -7.37
CA SER A 197 -21.64 -2.90 -7.18
C SER A 197 -21.04 -2.66 -5.78
N LEU A 198 -21.32 -1.49 -5.19
CA LEU A 198 -20.92 -1.15 -3.81
C LEU A 198 -21.98 -1.54 -2.76
N ASN A 199 -23.12 -2.09 -3.17
CA ASN A 199 -24.24 -2.41 -2.29
C ASN A 199 -24.75 -1.18 -1.48
N MET A 200 -24.57 0.02 -2.05
CA MET A 200 -24.98 1.29 -1.45
C MET A 200 -26.32 1.69 -2.09
N LYS A 201 -27.40 1.70 -1.31
CA LYS A 201 -28.67 2.29 -1.76
C LYS A 201 -28.54 3.81 -1.68
N ILE A 202 -28.08 4.43 -2.76
CA ILE A 202 -27.99 5.88 -2.93
C ILE A 202 -29.41 6.43 -3.16
N LYS A 203 -30.15 6.60 -2.08
CA LYS A 203 -31.24 7.57 -2.05
C LYS A 203 -31.00 8.42 -0.82
N PRO A 204 -30.34 9.59 -0.94
CA PRO A 204 -30.24 10.51 0.19
C PRO A 204 -31.66 10.76 0.70
N ARG A 205 -31.89 10.44 1.97
CA ARG A 205 -33.20 10.66 2.57
C ARG A 205 -33.37 12.16 2.69
N LYS A 206 -34.33 12.74 1.93
CA LYS A 206 -34.77 14.11 2.20
C LYS A 206 -35.30 14.13 3.64
N VAL A 207 -34.59 14.81 4.53
CA VAL A 207 -35.09 15.12 5.88
C VAL A 207 -36.13 16.22 5.69
N THR A 208 -37.35 15.82 5.33
CA THR A 208 -38.44 16.72 4.92
C THR A 208 -39.19 17.35 6.08
N ASN A 209 -38.95 16.90 7.32
CA ASN A 209 -39.72 17.34 8.49
C ASN A 209 -38.86 18.16 9.46
N LEU A 210 -38.82 19.46 9.20
CA LEU A 210 -38.15 20.49 9.99
C LEU A 210 -38.85 20.78 11.33
N ARG A 211 -39.27 19.78 12.10
CA ARG A 211 -39.84 19.94 13.47
C ARG A 211 -39.32 18.90 14.45
N GLU A 212 -38.10 18.43 14.26
CA GLU A 212 -37.52 17.34 15.04
C GLU A 212 -36.61 17.89 16.16
N ASN A 213 -36.72 17.32 17.35
CA ASN A 213 -35.72 17.53 18.41
C ASN A 213 -34.39 16.95 17.91
N THR A 214 -33.26 17.50 18.33
CA THR A 214 -31.96 17.05 17.85
C THR A 214 -31.03 16.70 19.00
N ASN A 215 -30.51 15.48 18.96
CA ASN A 215 -29.44 15.05 19.83
C ASN A 215 -28.11 15.10 19.06
N TYR A 216 -27.15 15.88 19.55
CA TYR A 216 -25.78 15.88 19.05
C TYR A 216 -24.92 14.99 19.93
N PHE A 217 -24.33 13.95 19.34
CA PHE A 217 -23.37 13.07 20.00
C PHE A 217 -21.96 13.36 19.51
N PHE A 218 -21.14 13.92 20.40
CA PHE A 218 -19.72 14.10 20.16
C PHE A 218 -18.95 12.89 20.68
N ILE A 219 -18.40 12.11 19.76
CA ILE A 219 -17.55 10.97 20.05
C ILE A 219 -16.13 11.35 19.65
N VAL A 220 -15.28 11.56 20.64
CA VAL A 220 -13.94 12.12 20.44
C VAL A 220 -12.89 11.05 20.68
N ASP A 221 -12.07 10.77 19.68
CA ASP A 221 -10.83 10.03 19.86
C ASP A 221 -9.89 10.83 20.76
N ALA A 222 -9.42 10.19 21.81
CA ALA A 222 -8.43 10.71 22.73
C ALA A 222 -7.37 9.64 23.00
N GLY A 223 -7.10 8.79 22.01
CA GLY A 223 -6.08 7.75 22.07
C GLY A 223 -4.66 8.24 21.84
N LYS A 224 -3.78 7.27 21.56
CA LYS A 224 -2.33 7.44 21.45
C LYS A 224 -1.92 8.53 20.46
N ALA A 225 -2.58 8.64 19.32
CA ALA A 225 -2.25 9.66 18.33
C ALA A 225 -2.42 11.06 18.92
N PHE A 226 -3.54 11.32 19.59
CA PHE A 226 -3.82 12.57 20.29
C PHE A 226 -2.89 12.88 21.47
N SER A 227 -2.21 11.86 22.02
CA SER A 227 -1.17 12.04 23.07
C SER A 227 0.16 12.57 22.54
N ARG A 228 0.39 12.57 21.21
CA ARG A 228 1.66 12.96 20.61
C ARG A 228 1.94 14.43 20.85
N LYS A 229 3.15 14.73 21.33
CA LYS A 229 3.60 16.11 21.50
C LYS A 229 3.79 16.77 20.14
N LYS A 230 3.23 17.96 19.97
CA LYS A 230 3.46 18.83 18.81
C LYS A 230 4.50 19.91 19.11
N ASN A 231 4.61 20.29 20.38
CA ASN A 231 5.72 21.09 20.91
C ASN A 231 5.95 20.74 22.40
N GLU A 232 6.83 21.48 23.07
CA GLU A 232 7.17 21.25 24.48
C GLU A 232 5.96 21.37 25.42
N LEU A 233 5.00 22.23 25.07
CA LEU A 233 3.87 22.63 25.92
C LEU A 233 2.56 21.93 25.59
N ARG A 234 2.38 21.41 24.37
CA ARG A 234 1.09 20.93 23.88
C ARG A 234 1.20 19.62 23.11
N ASN A 235 0.25 18.73 23.39
CA ASN A 235 -0.04 17.60 22.54
C ASN A 235 -1.11 17.95 21.48
N GLU A 236 -1.31 17.02 20.56
CA GLU A 236 -2.32 17.10 19.49
C GLU A 236 -3.73 17.32 20.03
N PHE A 237 -4.08 16.69 21.16
CA PHE A 237 -5.37 16.87 21.81
C PHE A 237 -5.59 18.28 22.37
N ASP A 238 -4.54 18.92 22.91
CA ASP A 238 -4.59 20.29 23.42
C ASP A 238 -4.87 21.29 22.28
N LEU A 239 -4.31 21.02 21.10
CA LEU A 239 -4.58 21.81 19.90
C LEU A 239 -6.01 21.57 19.39
N PHE A 240 -6.48 20.33 19.39
CA PHE A 240 -7.89 20.00 19.10
C PHE A 240 -8.86 20.77 20.03
N LYS A 241 -8.62 20.78 21.35
CA LYS A 241 -9.46 21.52 22.33
C LYS A 241 -9.61 22.99 21.99
N ILE A 242 -8.52 23.64 21.57
CA ILE A 242 -8.52 25.06 21.21
C ILE A 242 -9.40 25.33 19.98
N LYS A 243 -9.50 24.34 19.10
CA LYS A 243 -10.13 24.43 17.79
C LYS A 243 -11.52 23.81 17.72
N PHE A 244 -11.91 23.07 18.76
CA PHE A 244 -13.22 22.45 18.87
C PHE A 244 -14.37 23.43 18.60
N ASP A 245 -14.31 24.64 19.16
CA ASP A 245 -15.35 25.67 18.94
C ASP A 245 -15.46 26.08 17.46
N GLN A 246 -14.36 26.05 16.71
CA GLN A 246 -14.34 26.35 15.28
C GLN A 246 -14.93 25.19 14.47
N TYR A 247 -14.54 23.94 14.79
CA TYR A 247 -15.14 22.75 14.18
C TYR A 247 -16.64 22.67 14.42
N PHE A 248 -17.08 23.01 15.63
CA PHE A 248 -18.48 23.08 15.99
C PHE A 248 -19.22 24.13 15.15
N LYS A 249 -18.72 25.37 15.08
CA LYS A 249 -19.39 26.43 14.34
C LYS A 249 -19.44 26.18 12.82
N GLN A 250 -18.33 25.77 12.22
CA GLN A 250 -18.21 25.63 10.76
C GLN A 250 -18.79 24.32 10.23
N GLY A 251 -18.64 23.22 10.98
CA GLY A 251 -19.07 21.88 10.54
C GLY A 251 -20.50 21.50 10.96
N ILE A 252 -21.08 22.18 11.95
CA ILE A 252 -22.31 21.74 12.63
C ILE A 252 -23.43 22.79 12.62
N GLU A 253 -23.10 24.09 12.69
CA GLU A 253 -24.10 25.19 12.74
C GLU A 253 -24.40 25.83 11.38
N GLU A 254 -23.62 25.55 10.32
CA GLU A 254 -23.95 25.94 8.94
C GLU A 254 -25.17 25.14 8.40
N PRO A 255 -25.94 25.66 7.41
CA PRO A 255 -27.39 25.42 7.26
C PRO A 255 -27.86 24.00 6.87
N PHE A 256 -27.00 22.98 6.91
CA PHE A 256 -27.32 21.61 6.48
C PHE A 256 -28.36 20.91 7.36
N TYR A 257 -28.31 21.14 8.67
CA TYR A 257 -29.34 20.71 9.61
C TYR A 257 -29.61 21.86 10.54
N LYS A 258 -30.66 22.65 10.25
CA LYS A 258 -31.13 23.68 11.16
C LYS A 258 -32.15 23.05 12.11
N PRO A 259 -31.76 22.64 13.33
CA PRO A 259 -32.73 22.14 14.29
C PRO A 259 -33.77 23.23 14.55
N THR A 260 -35.02 22.81 14.64
CA THR A 260 -36.17 23.68 14.93
C THR A 260 -36.84 23.33 16.26
N GLY A 261 -36.46 22.19 16.86
CA GLY A 261 -36.87 21.74 18.20
C GLY A 261 -35.74 21.82 19.23
N ASP A 262 -35.90 21.09 20.34
CA ASP A 262 -34.94 21.09 21.44
C ASP A 262 -33.61 20.46 21.03
N ILE A 263 -32.51 21.08 21.47
CA ILE A 263 -31.16 20.59 21.23
C ILE A 263 -30.61 19.98 22.52
N LYS A 264 -30.17 18.72 22.45
CA LYS A 264 -29.42 18.05 23.52
C LYS A 264 -28.04 17.71 23.01
N VAL A 265 -27.02 17.99 23.83
CA VAL A 265 -25.63 17.74 23.49
C VAL A 265 -25.05 16.67 24.40
N TYR A 266 -24.31 15.74 23.81
CA TYR A 266 -23.70 14.61 24.49
C TYR A 266 -22.21 14.56 24.12
N LEU A 267 -21.35 14.24 25.08
CA LEU A 267 -19.91 14.06 24.85
C LEU A 267 -19.44 12.73 25.42
N ARG A 268 -18.67 12.01 24.63
CA ARG A 268 -17.90 10.83 25.02
C ARG A 268 -16.52 10.86 24.39
N THR A 269 -15.57 10.23 25.06
CA THR A 269 -14.26 9.91 24.51
C THR A 269 -14.05 8.41 24.34
N TYR A 270 -13.15 8.05 23.42
CA TYR A 270 -12.60 6.70 23.31
C TYR A 270 -11.07 6.77 23.21
N GLY A 271 -10.37 5.80 23.82
CA GLY A 271 -8.91 5.81 23.89
C GLY A 271 -8.30 6.73 24.96
N ALA A 272 -9.10 7.59 25.60
CA ALA A 272 -8.67 8.46 26.69
C ALA A 272 -8.14 7.68 27.92
N GLU A 273 -7.25 8.30 28.70
CA GLU A 273 -6.82 7.76 30.00
C GLU A 273 -7.93 7.88 31.06
N ASN A 274 -8.72 8.94 30.99
CA ASN A 274 -9.84 9.23 31.87
C ASN A 274 -11.10 9.62 31.08
N ASP A 275 -12.27 9.57 31.72
CA ASP A 275 -13.57 9.89 31.10
C ASP A 275 -13.95 8.96 29.93
N GLN A 276 -13.21 7.85 29.76
CA GLN A 276 -13.47 6.83 28.75
C GLN A 276 -14.81 6.14 29.06
N TYR A 277 -15.78 6.25 28.15
CA TYR A 277 -17.12 5.69 28.31
C TYR A 277 -17.94 6.24 29.47
N SER A 278 -17.70 7.48 29.89
CA SER A 278 -18.59 8.12 30.87
C SER A 278 -20.07 8.05 30.42
N PRO A 279 -21.01 7.88 31.38
CA PRO A 279 -22.43 7.81 31.07
C PRO A 279 -22.86 9.00 30.21
N LEU A 280 -23.59 8.71 29.13
CA LEU A 280 -24.10 9.75 28.24
C LEU A 280 -25.27 10.45 28.90
N SER A 281 -24.99 11.63 29.45
CA SER A 281 -25.98 12.56 29.97
C SER A 281 -25.97 13.84 29.14
N PRO A 282 -27.13 14.50 28.95
CA PRO A 282 -27.19 15.78 28.27
C PRO A 282 -26.31 16.81 28.98
N LEU A 283 -25.54 17.56 28.20
CA LEU A 283 -24.72 18.67 28.65
C LEU A 283 -25.37 19.97 28.19
N LYS A 284 -25.19 21.04 28.97
CA LYS A 284 -25.38 22.39 28.44
C LYS A 284 -24.25 22.66 27.45
N SER A 285 -24.55 23.32 26.33
CA SER A 285 -23.54 23.64 25.32
C SER A 285 -22.35 24.41 25.90
N SER A 286 -22.57 25.25 26.91
CA SER A 286 -21.53 25.97 27.65
C SER A 286 -20.55 25.06 28.40
N ASP A 287 -20.98 23.86 28.79
CA ASP A 287 -20.21 22.95 29.63
C ASP A 287 -19.35 21.98 28.80
N LEU A 288 -19.61 21.90 27.49
CA LEU A 288 -18.94 20.99 26.56
C LEU A 288 -17.43 21.20 26.56
N LYS A 289 -16.98 22.45 26.44
CA LYS A 289 -15.56 22.82 26.46
C LYS A 289 -14.90 22.52 27.80
N ASN A 290 -15.60 22.77 28.90
CA ASN A 290 -15.10 22.47 30.23
C ASN A 290 -14.90 20.96 30.41
N LYS A 291 -15.87 20.16 29.96
CA LYS A 291 -15.75 18.70 30.01
C LYS A 291 -14.63 18.19 29.13
N LEU A 292 -14.50 18.71 27.90
CA LEU A 292 -13.41 18.35 27.00
C LEU A 292 -12.04 18.70 27.59
N ASN A 293 -11.90 19.82 28.30
CA ASN A 293 -10.65 20.21 28.95
C ASN A 293 -10.17 19.21 30.00
N LEU A 294 -11.08 18.49 30.67
CA LEU A 294 -10.76 17.48 31.68
C LEU A 294 -10.25 16.16 31.09
N VAL A 295 -10.45 15.94 29.78
CA VAL A 295 -10.00 14.72 29.10
C VAL A 295 -8.49 14.74 28.93
N LYS A 296 -7.87 13.63 29.33
CA LYS A 296 -6.45 13.32 29.15
C LYS A 296 -6.31 12.25 28.07
N PRO A 297 -5.50 12.51 27.03
CA PRO A 297 -5.30 11.54 25.98
C PRO A 297 -4.57 10.31 26.53
N GLY A 298 -5.02 9.12 26.16
CA GLY A 298 -4.44 7.86 26.60
C GLY A 298 -3.28 7.39 25.72
N ASN A 299 -2.59 6.35 26.19
CA ASN A 299 -1.42 5.79 25.52
C ASN A 299 -1.74 4.65 24.53
N GLN A 300 -3.02 4.27 24.40
CA GLN A 300 -3.50 3.20 23.52
C GLN A 300 -4.19 3.78 22.29
N VAL A 301 -4.06 3.12 21.14
CA VAL A 301 -4.78 3.51 19.94
C VAL A 301 -6.28 3.26 20.16
N GLY A 302 -7.11 4.25 19.80
CA GLY A 302 -8.56 4.17 19.94
C GLY A 302 -9.22 3.06 19.11
N SER A 303 -10.48 2.77 19.41
CA SER A 303 -11.32 1.91 18.57
C SER A 303 -12.71 2.50 18.39
N MET A 304 -12.95 3.06 17.21
CA MET A 304 -14.23 3.62 16.78
C MET A 304 -15.33 2.56 16.82
N SER A 305 -15.01 1.30 16.50
CA SER A 305 -15.94 0.18 16.63
C SER A 305 -16.48 0.03 18.06
N VAL A 306 -15.61 0.16 19.06
CA VAL A 306 -16.02 0.08 20.47
C VAL A 306 -16.88 1.30 20.84
N ALA A 307 -16.49 2.49 20.38
CA ALA A 307 -17.25 3.72 20.62
C ALA A 307 -18.67 3.65 20.03
N LEU A 308 -18.81 3.16 18.80
CA LEU A 308 -20.09 2.97 18.10
C LEU A 308 -20.95 1.88 18.76
N LYS A 309 -20.35 0.75 19.17
CA LYS A 309 -21.07 -0.30 19.93
C LYS A 309 -21.61 0.25 21.25
N GLN A 310 -20.86 1.11 21.93
CA GLN A 310 -21.33 1.71 23.16
C GLN A 310 -22.42 2.75 22.88
N LEU A 311 -22.27 3.60 21.86
CA LEU A 311 -23.32 4.54 21.43
C LEU A 311 -24.64 3.81 21.16
N LYS A 312 -24.61 2.65 20.49
CA LYS A 312 -25.81 1.84 20.24
C LYS A 312 -26.54 1.49 21.53
N LYS A 313 -25.81 1.13 22.59
CA LYS A 313 -26.40 0.83 23.91
C LYS A 313 -26.93 2.07 24.63
N ASP A 314 -26.37 3.24 24.36
CA ASP A 314 -26.87 4.46 25.00
C ASP A 314 -28.09 5.00 24.27
N LEU A 315 -28.11 4.92 22.93
CA LEU A 315 -29.26 5.33 22.13
C LEU A 315 -30.52 4.54 22.49
N SER A 316 -30.41 3.28 22.91
CA SER A 316 -31.57 2.54 23.43
C SER A 316 -32.15 3.16 24.71
N ASN A 317 -31.38 3.99 25.43
CA ASN A 317 -31.81 4.69 26.64
C ASN A 317 -32.19 6.17 26.38
N VAL A 318 -31.86 6.70 25.20
CA VAL A 318 -32.20 8.08 24.82
C VAL A 318 -33.58 8.07 24.17
N GLN A 319 -34.62 8.29 24.97
CA GLN A 319 -36.00 8.30 24.49
C GLN A 319 -36.39 9.67 23.91
N GLY A 320 -37.06 9.67 22.76
CA GLY A 320 -37.75 10.84 22.22
C GLY A 320 -38.53 10.51 20.95
N LYS A 321 -39.81 10.87 20.89
CA LYS A 321 -40.55 10.86 19.61
C LYS A 321 -40.08 12.04 18.78
N ASN A 322 -39.94 11.85 17.47
CA ASN A 322 -39.59 12.91 16.53
C ASN A 322 -38.21 13.54 16.82
N THR A 323 -37.19 12.69 16.99
CA THR A 323 -35.83 13.10 17.34
C THR A 323 -34.83 12.62 16.30
N ILE A 324 -33.95 13.52 15.83
CA ILE A 324 -32.78 13.20 15.01
C ILE A 324 -31.58 12.98 15.93
N ASN A 325 -30.85 11.89 15.71
CA ASN A 325 -29.56 11.66 16.36
C ASN A 325 -28.43 11.94 15.37
N LEU A 326 -27.73 13.05 15.57
CA LEU A 326 -26.55 13.44 14.79
C LEU A 326 -25.29 13.06 15.56
N VAL A 327 -24.50 12.15 15.01
CA VAL A 327 -23.26 11.68 15.62
C VAL A 327 -22.09 12.31 14.88
N TYR A 328 -21.17 12.92 15.60
CA TYR A 328 -19.92 13.47 15.09
C TYR A 328 -18.77 12.73 15.76
N ILE A 329 -18.02 11.98 14.95
CA ILE A 329 -16.86 11.25 15.40
C ILE A 329 -15.61 12.04 15.02
N PHE A 330 -14.90 12.58 16.01
CA PHE A 330 -13.61 13.23 15.81
C PHE A 330 -12.51 12.19 15.94
N THR A 331 -11.72 11.99 14.89
CA THR A 331 -10.64 11.00 14.84
C THR A 331 -9.35 11.65 14.37
N SER A 332 -8.19 11.12 14.79
CA SER A 332 -6.88 11.55 14.28
C SER A 332 -6.46 10.80 13.01
N GLY A 333 -7.36 10.05 12.38
CA GLY A 333 -7.04 9.14 11.27
C GLY A 333 -6.38 7.81 11.68
N GLU A 334 -6.06 7.62 12.97
CA GLU A 334 -5.45 6.39 13.49
C GLU A 334 -6.43 5.61 14.36
N ASP A 335 -7.02 4.54 13.82
CA ASP A 335 -7.91 3.65 14.55
C ASP A 335 -7.47 2.19 14.46
N THR A 336 -7.70 1.41 15.52
CA THR A 336 -7.37 -0.02 15.52
C THR A 336 -8.33 -0.88 14.69
N PHE A 337 -9.53 -0.37 14.34
CA PHE A 337 -10.53 -1.06 13.51
C PHE A 337 -10.69 -2.55 13.84
N ARG A 338 -10.73 -2.89 15.13
CA ARG A 338 -10.75 -4.29 15.60
C ARG A 338 -11.99 -5.07 15.16
N ASP A 339 -13.10 -4.35 14.95
CA ASP A 339 -14.32 -4.86 14.33
C ASP A 339 -14.64 -4.06 13.05
N SER A 340 -15.79 -4.32 12.42
CA SER A 340 -16.30 -3.56 11.28
C SER A 340 -17.14 -2.35 11.73
N PRO A 341 -16.56 -1.14 11.89
CA PRO A 341 -17.34 0.06 12.25
C PRO A 341 -18.40 0.39 11.20
N GLU A 342 -18.19 0.02 9.93
CA GLU A 342 -19.15 0.22 8.84
C GLU A 342 -20.46 -0.52 9.12
N MET A 343 -20.36 -1.77 9.59
CA MET A 343 -21.54 -2.57 9.92
C MET A 343 -22.29 -1.99 11.12
N ILE A 344 -21.57 -1.52 12.13
CA ILE A 344 -22.18 -0.91 13.31
C ILE A 344 -22.85 0.43 12.94
N ALA A 345 -22.22 1.25 12.09
CA ALA A 345 -22.81 2.48 11.56
C ALA A 345 -24.09 2.19 10.76
N LYS A 346 -24.09 1.14 9.93
CA LYS A 346 -25.28 0.67 9.21
C LYS A 346 -26.41 0.30 10.16
N GLU A 347 -26.11 -0.49 11.19
CA GLU A 347 -27.10 -0.90 12.19
C GLU A 347 -27.66 0.30 12.97
N LEU A 348 -26.82 1.25 13.35
CA LEU A 348 -27.23 2.48 14.02
C LEU A 348 -28.15 3.33 13.16
N ASN A 349 -27.83 3.48 11.87
CA ASN A 349 -28.64 4.21 10.91
C ASN A 349 -29.99 3.54 10.64
N LEU A 350 -30.03 2.21 10.53
CA LEU A 350 -31.24 1.43 10.27
C LEU A 350 -32.07 1.11 11.51
N SER A 351 -31.57 1.45 12.71
CA SER A 351 -32.30 1.24 13.97
C SER A 351 -33.49 2.18 14.11
N ASP A 352 -34.43 1.86 15.00
CA ASP A 352 -35.56 2.75 15.33
C ASP A 352 -35.11 4.11 15.89
N GLN A 353 -33.92 4.17 16.48
CA GLN A 353 -33.33 5.40 17.01
C GLN A 353 -32.63 6.23 15.93
N GLN A 354 -32.36 5.69 14.74
CA GLN A 354 -31.81 6.40 13.57
C GLN A 354 -30.67 7.39 13.89
N ALA A 355 -29.42 6.94 13.77
CA ALA A 355 -28.25 7.81 13.92
C ALA A 355 -27.59 8.12 12.57
N PHE A 356 -27.35 9.41 12.31
CA PHE A 356 -26.55 9.88 11.19
C PHE A 356 -25.09 10.00 11.63
N ILE A 357 -24.20 9.23 11.00
CA ILE A 357 -22.80 9.14 11.42
C ILE A 357 -21.94 10.05 10.56
N ASN A 358 -21.47 11.14 11.16
CA ASN A 358 -20.49 12.04 10.57
C ASN A 358 -19.10 11.72 11.12
N VAL A 359 -18.09 11.78 10.27
CA VAL A 359 -16.70 11.55 10.66
C VAL A 359 -15.88 12.80 10.33
N VAL A 360 -15.19 13.33 11.34
CA VAL A 360 -14.30 14.48 11.23
C VAL A 360 -12.88 13.97 11.44
N ASN A 361 -12.10 13.93 10.38
CA ASN A 361 -10.68 13.65 10.46
C ASN A 361 -9.94 14.93 10.86
N VAL A 362 -9.40 14.93 12.07
CA VAL A 362 -8.71 16.05 12.69
C VAL A 362 -7.22 15.86 12.48
N ASN A 363 -6.69 16.47 11.42
CA ASN A 363 -5.27 16.40 11.12
C ASN A 363 -4.52 17.62 11.66
N VAL A 364 -3.77 17.46 12.76
CA VAL A 364 -3.20 18.59 13.52
C VAL A 364 -1.71 18.88 13.23
N ASN A 365 -1.04 18.19 12.28
CA ASN A 365 0.26 18.56 11.64
C ASN A 365 0.29 17.98 10.20
N GLU A 366 1.02 18.48 9.19
CA GLU A 366 2.17 19.38 9.07
C GLU A 366 2.22 19.93 7.62
N GLU A 367 3.04 20.95 7.37
CA GLU A 367 3.28 21.70 6.12
C GLU A 367 3.71 20.87 4.88
N ASN A 368 3.72 19.55 4.96
CA ASN A 368 3.85 18.65 3.83
C ASN A 368 3.01 17.42 4.13
N HIS A 369 1.91 17.25 3.40
CA HIS A 369 1.14 16.03 3.40
C HIS A 369 1.63 15.17 2.22
N PRO A 370 2.69 14.34 2.34
CA PRO A 370 2.78 13.23 1.42
C PRO A 370 1.57 12.36 1.75
N ILE A 371 0.58 12.30 0.85
CA ILE A 371 -0.13 11.14 0.23
C ILE A 371 -0.28 9.81 1.04
N ALA A 372 0.45 9.61 2.13
CA ALA A 372 0.75 8.37 2.81
C ALA A 372 -0.38 7.76 3.67
N ASP A 373 -1.64 8.21 3.57
CA ASP A 373 -2.73 7.44 4.18
C ASP A 373 -4.11 7.54 3.53
N TYR A 374 -4.13 7.78 2.22
CA TYR A 374 -5.36 7.79 1.40
C TYR A 374 -6.28 6.55 1.63
N ASN A 375 -5.69 5.36 1.86
CA ASN A 375 -6.45 4.15 2.17
C ASN A 375 -7.12 4.15 3.57
N LYS A 376 -6.59 4.92 4.54
CA LYS A 376 -7.24 5.09 5.84
C LYS A 376 -8.41 6.07 5.74
N ASP A 377 -8.27 7.15 4.97
CA ASP A 377 -9.35 8.11 4.73
C ASP A 377 -10.55 7.44 4.04
N LEU A 378 -10.31 6.52 3.10
CA LEU A 378 -11.35 5.74 2.44
C LEU A 378 -12.27 4.99 3.42
N LYS A 379 -11.69 4.42 4.49
CA LYS A 379 -12.48 3.71 5.51
C LYS A 379 -13.38 4.67 6.28
N PHE A 380 -12.86 5.84 6.65
CA PHE A 380 -13.65 6.86 7.34
C PHE A 380 -14.76 7.44 6.46
N LYS A 381 -14.47 7.71 5.17
CA LYS A 381 -15.46 8.08 4.15
C LYS A 381 -16.57 7.03 4.05
N LYS A 382 -16.19 5.74 3.98
CA LYS A 382 -17.14 4.62 3.90
C LYS A 382 -18.04 4.52 5.14
N ILE A 383 -17.49 4.70 6.33
CA ILE A 383 -18.26 4.70 7.60
C ILE A 383 -19.29 5.83 7.58
N ALA A 384 -18.87 7.05 7.21
CA ALA A 384 -19.76 8.20 7.13
C ALA A 384 -20.90 7.97 6.11
N ALA A 385 -20.55 7.50 4.92
CA ALA A 385 -21.52 7.24 3.86
C ALA A 385 -22.52 6.13 4.23
N ILE A 386 -22.07 5.02 4.82
CA ILE A 386 -22.97 3.95 5.28
C ILE A 386 -23.88 4.42 6.41
N GLY A 387 -23.37 5.32 7.27
CA GLY A 387 -24.16 6.00 8.29
C GLY A 387 -25.04 7.13 7.78
N GLN A 388 -25.10 7.36 6.45
CA GLN A 388 -25.78 8.48 5.79
C GLN A 388 -25.38 9.86 6.34
N GLY A 389 -24.19 9.98 6.92
CA GLY A 389 -23.61 11.26 7.32
C GLY A 389 -22.46 11.65 6.38
N ARG A 390 -21.63 12.58 6.83
CA ARG A 390 -20.59 13.21 6.01
C ARG A 390 -19.20 12.95 6.54
N TYR A 391 -18.24 12.97 5.62
CA TYR A 391 -16.82 13.00 5.94
C TYR A 391 -16.30 14.43 5.84
N PHE A 392 -15.65 14.88 6.90
CA PHE A 392 -14.99 16.18 6.96
C PHE A 392 -13.49 15.93 7.08
N ASP A 393 -12.74 16.43 6.11
CA ASP A 393 -11.30 16.55 6.24
C ASP A 393 -10.97 17.95 6.74
N THR A 394 -10.19 18.02 7.82
CA THR A 394 -9.78 19.30 8.40
C THR A 394 -8.27 19.43 8.31
N VAL A 395 -7.83 20.20 7.32
CA VAL A 395 -6.41 20.52 7.13
C VAL A 395 -6.07 21.79 7.90
N VAL A 396 -5.02 21.68 8.72
CA VAL A 396 -4.52 22.76 9.54
C VAL A 396 -3.25 23.32 8.91
N ASN A 397 -3.36 24.47 8.24
CA ASN A 397 -2.21 25.19 7.69
C ASN A 397 -1.68 26.21 8.70
N ILE A 398 -0.38 26.21 8.97
CA ILE A 398 0.25 27.26 9.77
C ILE A 398 0.76 28.33 8.79
N VAL A 399 0.20 29.54 8.85
CA VAL A 399 0.67 30.68 8.08
C VAL A 399 1.09 31.77 9.06
N ASN A 400 2.39 32.08 9.11
CA ASN A 400 2.96 33.11 10.00
C ASN A 400 2.63 32.90 11.50
N GLY A 401 2.66 31.65 11.99
CA GLY A 401 2.31 31.33 13.37
C GLY A 401 0.80 31.37 13.67
N HIS A 402 -0.03 31.67 12.68
CA HIS A 402 -1.48 31.58 12.76
C HIS A 402 -1.98 30.33 12.01
N TYR A 403 -2.77 29.52 12.70
CA TYR A 403 -3.43 28.38 12.10
C TYR A 403 -4.61 28.83 11.23
N ARG A 404 -4.58 28.59 9.92
CA ARG A 404 -5.72 28.65 8.98
C ARG A 404 -6.26 27.24 8.78
N PHE A 405 -7.59 27.12 8.83
CA PHE A 405 -8.30 25.86 8.69
C PHE A 405 -8.95 25.84 7.31
N LEU A 406 -8.63 24.81 6.53
CA LEU A 406 -9.41 24.45 5.38
C LEU A 406 -10.25 23.24 5.81
N THR A 407 -11.54 23.48 6.01
CA THR A 407 -12.51 22.39 6.17
C THR A 407 -13.10 22.15 4.79
N THR A 408 -12.62 21.12 4.09
CA THR A 408 -13.26 20.64 2.87
C THR A 408 -14.27 19.58 3.29
N GLY A 409 -15.47 20.01 3.66
CA GLY A 409 -16.60 19.10 3.81
C GLY A 409 -17.04 18.65 2.42
N THR A 410 -16.90 17.37 2.11
CA THR A 410 -17.57 16.78 0.94
C THR A 410 -19.01 16.50 1.35
N SER A 411 -20.00 16.76 0.48
CA SER A 411 -21.37 16.35 0.73
C SER A 411 -21.46 14.81 0.85
N TYR A 412 -22.60 14.28 1.30
CA TYR A 412 -22.79 12.82 1.34
C TYR A 412 -22.65 12.25 -0.08
N GLU A 413 -23.25 12.95 -1.04
CA GLU A 413 -23.17 12.69 -2.46
C GLU A 413 -21.70 12.72 -2.92
N ASP A 414 -20.95 13.78 -2.64
CA ASP A 414 -19.52 13.87 -2.99
C ASP A 414 -18.67 12.78 -2.33
N THR A 415 -18.97 12.39 -1.08
CA THR A 415 -18.25 11.32 -0.36
C THR A 415 -18.49 9.96 -1.02
N VAL A 416 -19.74 9.67 -1.39
CA VAL A 416 -20.11 8.45 -2.12
C VAL A 416 -19.45 8.46 -3.50
N LEU A 417 -19.40 9.63 -4.13
CA LEU A 417 -18.83 9.78 -5.45
C LEU A 417 -17.29 9.62 -5.44
N ASP A 418 -16.62 10.15 -4.43
CA ASP A 418 -15.19 9.94 -4.17
C ASP A 418 -14.89 8.45 -3.97
N LEU A 419 -15.62 7.78 -3.07
CA LEU A 419 -15.46 6.33 -2.82
C LEU A 419 -15.57 5.51 -4.10
N TYR A 420 -16.42 5.97 -5.00
CA TYR A 420 -16.69 5.32 -6.25
C TYR A 420 -15.57 5.51 -7.28
N ARG A 421 -15.11 6.76 -7.45
CA ARG A 421 -13.91 7.08 -8.24
C ARG A 421 -12.71 6.27 -7.74
N ASP A 422 -12.54 6.20 -6.42
CA ASP A 422 -11.45 5.49 -5.75
C ASP A 422 -11.51 3.97 -5.99
N TYR A 423 -12.71 3.36 -5.90
CA TYR A 423 -12.89 1.93 -6.16
C TYR A 423 -12.53 1.55 -7.59
N ILE A 424 -12.94 2.35 -8.57
CA ILE A 424 -12.65 2.10 -9.99
C ILE A 424 -11.18 2.27 -10.29
N LEU A 425 -10.56 3.32 -9.73
CA LEU A 425 -9.12 3.52 -9.82
C LEU A 425 -8.37 2.29 -9.32
N GLN A 426 -8.73 1.76 -8.15
CA GLN A 426 -8.06 0.58 -7.58
C GLN A 426 -8.22 -0.67 -8.45
N ILE A 427 -9.40 -0.88 -9.05
CA ILE A 427 -9.61 -2.00 -9.96
C ILE A 427 -8.76 -1.83 -11.21
N TYR A 428 -8.76 -0.63 -11.79
CA TYR A 428 -8.07 -0.36 -13.04
C TYR A 428 -6.54 -0.37 -12.87
N THR A 429 -6.00 0.20 -11.78
CA THR A 429 -4.56 0.13 -11.49
C THR A 429 -4.10 -1.29 -11.20
N ARG A 430 -4.92 -2.10 -10.49
CA ARG A 430 -4.64 -3.52 -10.31
C ARG A 430 -4.66 -4.28 -11.63
N TYR A 431 -5.68 -4.03 -12.46
CA TYR A 431 -5.79 -4.63 -13.78
C TYR A 431 -4.55 -4.32 -14.64
N LEU A 432 -4.08 -3.07 -14.64
CA LEU A 432 -2.84 -2.68 -15.31
C LEU A 432 -1.61 -3.38 -14.74
N HIS A 433 -1.48 -3.43 -13.41
CA HIS A 433 -0.36 -4.11 -12.76
C HIS A 433 -0.30 -5.58 -13.16
N ASP A 434 -1.45 -6.26 -13.21
CA ASP A 434 -1.51 -7.69 -13.50
C ASP A 434 -1.09 -8.01 -14.94
N ILE A 435 -1.39 -7.13 -15.89
CA ILE A 435 -1.05 -7.33 -17.32
C ILE A 435 0.33 -6.76 -17.72
N THR A 436 0.83 -5.73 -17.03
CA THR A 436 2.08 -5.04 -17.43
C THR A 436 3.24 -5.18 -16.44
N GLY A 437 2.95 -5.47 -15.16
CA GLY A 437 3.88 -5.35 -14.04
C GLY A 437 4.07 -3.92 -13.50
N PHE A 438 3.42 -2.92 -14.11
CA PHE A 438 3.53 -1.55 -13.66
C PHE A 438 2.73 -1.30 -12.39
N THR A 439 3.37 -0.67 -11.41
CA THR A 439 2.65 0.00 -10.32
C THR A 439 2.40 1.43 -10.72
N VAL A 440 1.13 1.81 -10.77
CA VAL A 440 0.68 3.18 -11.00
C VAL A 440 0.30 3.77 -9.65
N GLU A 441 0.97 4.84 -9.22
CA GLU A 441 0.54 5.62 -8.06
C GLU A 441 0.08 7.01 -8.53
N PRO A 442 -1.02 7.56 -7.99
CA PRO A 442 -1.41 8.93 -8.26
C PRO A 442 -0.38 9.88 -7.64
N TYR A 443 0.26 10.74 -8.44
CA TYR A 443 1.38 11.56 -7.96
C TYR A 443 0.97 12.84 -7.23
N ASP A 444 -0.21 13.39 -7.49
CA ASP A 444 -0.65 14.59 -6.79
C ASP A 444 -2.17 14.75 -6.86
N TYR A 445 -2.78 15.02 -5.71
CA TYR A 445 -4.22 15.28 -5.58
C TYR A 445 -4.41 16.79 -5.40
N ASP A 446 -4.15 17.59 -6.44
CA ASP A 446 -4.57 18.98 -6.41
C ASP A 446 -6.08 19.06 -6.66
N ILE A 447 -6.84 19.08 -5.56
CA ILE A 447 -8.31 19.17 -5.53
C ILE A 447 -8.83 20.34 -6.38
N ALA A 448 -8.00 21.37 -6.61
CA ALA A 448 -8.37 22.54 -7.38
C ALA A 448 -8.21 22.38 -8.90
N HIS A 449 -7.43 21.40 -9.38
CA HIS A 449 -7.10 21.28 -10.80
C HIS A 449 -7.25 19.82 -11.27
N SER A 450 -8.26 19.60 -12.11
CA SER A 450 -8.68 18.35 -12.77
C SER A 450 -7.61 17.49 -13.49
N LYS A 451 -6.31 17.75 -13.35
CA LYS A 451 -5.24 16.94 -13.94
C LYS A 451 -4.52 16.13 -12.88
N ARG A 452 -4.63 14.82 -13.00
CA ARG A 452 -3.82 13.86 -12.24
C ARG A 452 -2.68 13.43 -13.13
N ASP A 453 -1.46 13.78 -12.77
CA ASP A 453 -0.29 13.22 -13.39
C ASP A 453 -0.04 11.84 -12.75
N TYR A 454 -0.06 10.78 -13.55
CA TYR A 454 0.21 9.42 -13.10
C TYR A 454 1.62 9.01 -13.50
N THR A 455 2.38 8.50 -12.53
CA THR A 455 3.75 8.04 -12.72
C THR A 455 3.82 6.51 -12.60
N PHE A 456 4.55 5.90 -13.53
CA PHE A 456 4.82 4.47 -13.56
C PHE A 456 6.13 4.24 -12.80
N TYR A 457 6.04 3.70 -11.58
CA TYR A 457 7.19 3.60 -10.68
C TYR A 457 8.08 2.40 -10.95
N ASN A 458 7.48 1.31 -11.45
CA ASN A 458 8.18 0.08 -11.74
C ASN A 458 8.51 -0.01 -13.22
N ASN A 459 9.48 -0.85 -13.56
CA ASN A 459 9.74 -1.21 -14.94
C ASN A 459 8.71 -2.23 -15.43
N SER A 460 8.57 -2.36 -16.74
CA SER A 460 7.73 -3.43 -17.29
C SER A 460 8.32 -4.81 -16.98
N ARG A 461 7.46 -5.84 -17.01
CA ARG A 461 7.93 -7.24 -16.99
C ARG A 461 8.91 -7.56 -18.12
N GLU A 462 8.73 -6.94 -19.29
CA GLU A 462 9.67 -7.06 -20.41
C GLU A 462 11.04 -6.49 -20.04
N HIS A 463 11.09 -5.28 -19.48
CA HIS A 463 12.34 -4.67 -19.05
C HIS A 463 13.11 -5.56 -18.07
N ASP A 464 12.44 -6.03 -17.02
CA ASP A 464 13.12 -6.80 -15.97
C ASP A 464 13.72 -8.09 -16.53
N ILE A 465 12.98 -8.79 -17.40
CA ILE A 465 13.50 -10.02 -17.99
C ILE A 465 14.66 -9.76 -18.96
N LEU A 466 14.58 -8.67 -19.72
CA LEU A 466 15.63 -8.27 -20.65
C LEU A 466 16.91 -7.91 -19.88
N LYS A 467 16.80 -7.22 -18.74
CA LYS A 467 17.95 -6.91 -17.86
C LYS A 467 18.58 -8.18 -17.28
N VAL A 468 17.78 -9.15 -16.84
CA VAL A 468 18.33 -10.43 -16.36
C VAL A 468 19.00 -11.20 -17.49
N ALA A 469 18.40 -11.24 -18.69
CA ALA A 469 18.99 -11.86 -19.86
C ALA A 469 20.30 -11.18 -20.31
N ALA A 470 20.36 -9.85 -20.29
CA ALA A 470 21.57 -9.08 -20.59
C ALA A 470 22.72 -9.43 -19.63
N ASN A 471 22.43 -9.52 -18.33
CA ASN A 471 23.42 -9.94 -17.34
C ASN A 471 23.89 -11.38 -17.58
N LYS A 472 23.01 -12.29 -18.00
CA LYS A 472 23.40 -13.67 -18.35
C LYS A 472 24.27 -13.75 -19.60
N LEU A 473 24.03 -12.89 -20.58
CA LEU A 473 24.92 -12.76 -21.74
C LEU A 473 26.33 -12.33 -21.32
N PHE A 474 26.42 -11.36 -20.41
CA PHE A 474 27.69 -10.91 -19.84
C PHE A 474 28.40 -11.99 -19.01
N ASP A 475 27.69 -12.63 -18.07
CA ASP A 475 28.22 -13.72 -17.24
C ASP A 475 28.78 -14.87 -18.09
N SER A 476 28.12 -15.15 -19.22
CA SER A 476 28.50 -16.19 -20.18
C SER A 476 29.54 -15.74 -21.19
N LYS A 477 30.10 -14.53 -21.04
CA LYS A 477 31.11 -13.92 -21.93
C LYS A 477 30.65 -13.82 -23.39
N LYS A 478 29.34 -13.66 -23.61
CA LYS A 478 28.75 -13.48 -24.95
C LYS A 478 28.79 -12.03 -25.41
N ILE A 479 28.83 -11.11 -24.46
CA ILE A 479 29.10 -9.67 -24.64
C ILE A 479 30.13 -9.25 -23.59
N ASP A 480 30.85 -8.17 -23.84
CA ASP A 480 31.75 -7.58 -22.83
C ASP A 480 31.03 -6.52 -21.98
N GLN A 481 31.77 -5.87 -21.06
CA GLN A 481 31.20 -4.88 -20.15
C GLN A 481 30.72 -3.61 -20.87
N VAL A 482 31.40 -3.19 -21.93
CA VAL A 482 31.03 -1.99 -22.71
C VAL A 482 29.72 -2.28 -23.45
N GLU A 483 29.64 -3.43 -24.09
CA GLU A 483 28.44 -3.87 -24.80
C GLU A 483 27.27 -4.14 -23.85
N LEU A 484 27.52 -4.60 -22.61
CA LEU A 484 26.47 -4.70 -21.60
C LEU A 484 25.87 -3.32 -21.27
N GLN A 485 26.69 -2.30 -21.02
CA GLN A 485 26.19 -0.96 -20.69
C GLN A 485 25.36 -0.36 -21.84
N LEU A 486 25.80 -0.54 -23.08
CA LEU A 486 25.04 -0.10 -24.26
C LEU A 486 23.73 -0.86 -24.41
N LEU A 487 23.74 -2.18 -24.19
CA LEU A 487 22.54 -3.01 -24.22
C LEU A 487 21.53 -2.60 -23.13
N GLU A 488 22.00 -2.34 -21.92
CA GLU A 488 21.16 -1.85 -20.82
C GLU A 488 20.50 -0.52 -21.15
N HIS A 489 21.24 0.42 -21.74
CA HIS A 489 20.70 1.70 -22.19
C HIS A 489 19.60 1.52 -23.26
N MET A 490 19.76 0.57 -24.19
CA MET A 490 18.73 0.26 -25.19
C MET A 490 17.47 -0.34 -24.56
N ILE A 491 17.62 -1.20 -23.54
CA ILE A 491 16.51 -1.78 -22.78
C ILE A 491 15.75 -0.70 -22.00
N GLU A 492 16.48 0.21 -21.34
CA GLU A 492 15.91 1.35 -20.61
C GLU A 492 15.13 2.27 -21.55
N LYS A 493 15.73 2.68 -22.67
CA LYS A 493 15.07 3.53 -23.67
C LYS A 493 13.77 2.90 -24.20
N ARG A 494 13.76 1.58 -24.42
CA ARG A 494 12.56 0.86 -24.86
C ARG A 494 11.47 0.90 -23.79
N ASP A 495 11.82 0.63 -22.53
CA ASP A 495 10.88 0.66 -21.41
C ASP A 495 10.28 2.07 -21.21
N ASP A 496 11.09 3.11 -21.35
CA ASP A 496 10.62 4.51 -21.29
C ASP A 496 9.60 4.85 -22.37
N LEU A 497 9.81 4.38 -23.60
CA LEU A 497 8.84 4.56 -24.70
C LEU A 497 7.51 3.86 -24.38
N ILE A 498 7.58 2.64 -23.86
CA ILE A 498 6.41 1.86 -23.45
C ILE A 498 5.67 2.56 -22.30
N LYS A 499 6.38 2.93 -21.23
CA LYS A 499 5.83 3.67 -20.08
C LYS A 499 5.13 4.95 -20.53
N LYS A 500 5.79 5.76 -21.35
CA LYS A 500 5.24 7.02 -21.86
C LYS A 500 3.96 6.78 -22.67
N HIS A 501 3.95 5.78 -23.53
CA HIS A 501 2.78 5.47 -24.35
C HIS A 501 1.61 4.96 -23.50
N LEU A 502 1.88 4.04 -22.58
CA LEU A 502 0.86 3.49 -21.68
C LEU A 502 0.34 4.52 -20.68
N GLY A 503 1.18 5.46 -20.22
CA GLY A 503 0.74 6.57 -19.40
C GLY A 503 -0.26 7.46 -20.11
N ASN A 504 0.06 7.92 -21.32
CA ASN A 504 -0.90 8.69 -22.12
C ASN A 504 -2.21 7.92 -22.37
N HIS A 505 -2.12 6.60 -22.55
CA HIS A 505 -3.29 5.75 -22.76
C HIS A 505 -4.13 5.60 -21.48
N PHE A 506 -3.47 5.43 -20.34
CA PHE A 506 -4.09 5.36 -19.03
C PHE A 506 -4.83 6.65 -18.70
N ASP A 507 -4.18 7.79 -18.90
CA ASP A 507 -4.73 9.12 -18.65
C ASP A 507 -6.01 9.34 -19.47
N LYS A 508 -5.98 9.01 -20.76
CA LYS A 508 -7.16 9.11 -21.63
C LYS A 508 -8.31 8.21 -21.16
N LYS A 509 -8.03 6.96 -20.76
CA LYS A 509 -9.06 6.05 -20.25
C LYS A 509 -9.61 6.56 -18.91
N MET A 510 -8.76 7.14 -18.06
CA MET A 510 -9.16 7.78 -16.81
C MET A 510 -10.07 8.98 -17.05
N GLU A 511 -9.75 9.86 -17.99
CA GLU A 511 -10.61 10.98 -18.39
C GLU A 511 -12.00 10.49 -18.83
N MET A 512 -12.05 9.45 -19.68
CA MET A 512 -13.33 8.86 -20.12
C MET A 512 -14.16 8.30 -18.95
N MET A 513 -13.51 7.64 -17.99
CA MET A 513 -14.18 7.13 -16.79
C MET A 513 -14.72 8.26 -15.90
N VAL A 514 -13.94 9.33 -15.72
CA VAL A 514 -14.35 10.51 -14.95
C VAL A 514 -15.52 11.22 -15.64
N ASP A 515 -15.46 11.41 -16.95
CA ASP A 515 -16.54 12.04 -17.72
C ASP A 515 -17.85 11.26 -17.62
N GLU A 516 -17.79 9.93 -17.79
CA GLU A 516 -18.97 9.08 -17.68
C GLU A 516 -19.56 9.11 -16.27
N PHE A 517 -18.69 9.13 -15.27
CA PHE A 517 -19.09 9.26 -13.89
C PHE A 517 -19.79 10.59 -13.60
N ASN A 518 -19.26 11.71 -14.11
CA ASN A 518 -19.86 13.03 -13.96
C ASN A 518 -21.23 13.11 -14.65
N LYS A 519 -21.46 12.38 -15.74
CA LYS A 519 -22.80 12.29 -16.37
C LYS A 519 -23.80 11.56 -15.49
N LEU A 520 -23.38 10.51 -14.79
CA LEU A 520 -24.25 9.76 -13.87
C LEU A 520 -24.60 10.56 -12.63
N GLU A 521 -23.69 11.41 -12.15
CA GLU A 521 -23.97 12.35 -11.06
C GLU A 521 -25.08 13.37 -11.43
N GLN A 522 -25.16 13.76 -12.70
CA GLN A 522 -26.18 14.71 -13.19
C GLN A 522 -27.58 14.09 -13.37
N GLN A 523 -27.68 12.76 -13.40
CA GLN A 523 -28.93 12.00 -13.59
C GLN A 523 -29.59 11.66 -12.26
#